data_AF-W1YQX8-F1
#
_entry.id   AF-W1YQX8-F1
#
_cell.length_a   1.000
_cell.length_b   1.000
_cell.length_c   1.000
_cell.angle_alpha   90.00
_cell.angle_beta   90.00
_cell.angle_gamma   90.00
#
_symmetry.space_group_name_H-M   'P 1'
#
loop_
_entity.id
_entity.type
_entity.pdbx_description
1 polymer ?
#
loop_
_entity_poly.entity_id
_entity_poly.type
_entity_poly.pdbx_seq_one_letter_code
_entity_poly.pdbx_strand_id
1 'polypeptide(L)' 'ADGAMANMLRARVTDAFGNALAGQTVSVMADNSATVSPTVTTEPDGTVEISVTSQTAGTSAVTASINSSTASRNVTFVA' A
#
# COMPACT_ATOMS: atom_id res chain seq x y z
N ALA A 1 -15.12 3.36 11.76
CA ALA A 1 -13.69 3.13 11.52
C ALA A 1 -13.08 3.34 12.87
N ASP A 2 -12.67 2.25 13.50
CA ASP A 2 -12.26 2.18 14.90
C ASP A 2 -10.75 2.38 15.07
N GLY A 3 -10.00 2.59 13.99
CA GLY A 3 -8.53 2.69 14.00
C GLY A 3 -7.80 1.36 14.26
N ALA A 4 -8.53 0.30 14.65
CA ALA A 4 -7.98 -1.02 14.93
C ALA A 4 -8.19 -2.01 13.78
N MET A 5 -9.26 -1.85 12.97
CA MET A 5 -9.42 -2.63 11.75
C MET A 5 -8.45 -2.14 10.66
N ALA A 6 -7.42 -2.95 10.40
CA ALA A 6 -6.49 -2.74 9.31
C ALA A 6 -7.01 -3.38 8.01
N ASN A 7 -7.09 -2.59 6.95
CA ASN A 7 -7.28 -3.10 5.60
C ASN A 7 -5.92 -3.49 5.03
N MET A 8 -5.84 -4.67 4.42
CA MET A 8 -4.61 -5.18 3.83
C MET A 8 -4.65 -5.02 2.32
N LEU A 9 -3.77 -4.18 1.80
CA LEU A 9 -3.51 -4.07 0.37
C LEU A 9 -2.30 -4.91 0.01
N ARG A 10 -2.39 -5.62 -1.13
CA ARG A 10 -1.24 -6.30 -1.72
C ARG A 10 -0.82 -5.63 -3.01
N ALA A 11 0.44 -5.25 -3.09
CA ALA A 11 1.08 -4.80 -4.32
C ALA A 11 2.09 -5.85 -4.80
N ARG A 12 2.35 -5.87 -6.11
CA ARG A 12 3.36 -6.73 -6.73
C ARG A 12 4.23 -5.88 -7.64
N VAL A 13 5.53 -5.93 -7.43
CA VAL A 13 6.53 -5.25 -8.25
C VAL A 13 7.06 -6.24 -9.27
N THR A 14 6.97 -5.86 -10.54
CA THR A 14 7.49 -6.64 -11.66
C THR A 14 8.37 -5.80 -12.56
N ASP A 15 9.27 -6.45 -13.30
CA ASP A 15 10.06 -5.80 -14.35
C ASP A 15 9.20 -5.64 -15.61
N ALA A 16 9.80 -5.07 -16.66
CA ALA A 16 9.16 -4.89 -17.95
C ALA A 16 8.77 -6.22 -18.63
N PHE A 17 9.34 -7.35 -18.20
CA PHE A 17 9.09 -8.69 -18.74
C PHE A 17 8.12 -9.51 -17.86
N GLY A 18 7.64 -8.95 -16.74
CA GLY A 18 6.71 -9.60 -15.81
C GLY A 18 7.36 -10.46 -14.72
N ASN A 19 8.70 -10.46 -14.61
CA ASN A 19 9.41 -11.13 -13.52
C ASN A 19 9.22 -10.35 -12.23
N ALA A 20 9.07 -11.04 -11.11
CA ALA A 20 8.91 -10.37 -9.82
C ALA A 20 10.26 -9.84 -9.33
N LEU A 21 10.29 -8.60 -8.80
CA LEU A 21 11.50 -8.04 -8.20
C LEU A 21 11.40 -8.09 -6.69
N ALA A 22 12.35 -8.80 -6.08
CA ALA A 22 12.55 -8.84 -4.64
C ALA A 22 13.44 -7.69 -4.15
N GLY A 23 13.33 -7.36 -2.85
CA GLY A 23 14.22 -6.40 -2.20
C GLY A 23 14.06 -4.95 -2.64
N GLN A 24 12.95 -4.61 -3.31
CA GLN A 24 12.67 -3.27 -3.77
C GLN A 24 11.94 -2.46 -2.70
N THR A 25 12.44 -1.26 -2.43
CA THR A 25 11.79 -0.31 -1.52
C THR A 25 10.63 0.38 -2.22
N VAL A 26 9.43 0.21 -1.69
CA VAL A 26 8.21 0.87 -2.11
C VAL A 26 7.83 1.89 -1.05
N SER A 27 7.71 3.14 -1.45
CA SER A 27 7.17 4.21 -0.61
C SER A 27 5.65 4.20 -0.71
N VAL A 28 4.93 4.27 0.40
CA VAL A 28 3.47 4.33 0.38
C VAL A 28 2.96 5.50 1.20
N MET A 29 1.97 6.16 0.62
CA MET A 29 1.26 7.30 1.21
C MET A 29 -0.23 6.98 1.22
N ALA A 30 -0.92 7.46 2.26
CA ALA A 30 -2.36 7.41 2.34
C ALA A 30 -2.90 8.80 2.70
N ASP A 31 -4.08 9.13 2.19
CA ASP A 31 -4.79 10.35 2.52
C ASP A 31 -5.92 10.09 3.54
N ASN A 32 -6.76 11.11 3.75
CA ASN A 32 -7.94 11.03 4.64
C ASN A 32 -7.58 10.51 6.05
N SER A 33 -6.42 10.98 6.55
CA SER A 33 -5.88 10.66 7.87
C SER A 33 -5.66 9.15 8.12
N ALA A 34 -5.57 8.35 7.07
CA ALA A 34 -5.20 6.94 7.19
C ALA A 34 -3.72 6.78 7.54
N THR A 35 -3.42 5.81 8.39
CA THR A 35 -2.08 5.43 8.82
C THR A 35 -1.61 4.23 8.01
N VAL A 36 -0.39 4.30 7.49
CA VAL A 36 0.27 3.24 6.73
C VAL A 36 1.74 3.15 7.10
N SER A 37 2.37 2.02 6.82
CA SER A 37 3.83 1.92 6.80
C SER A 37 4.37 2.75 5.63
N PRO A 38 5.18 3.80 5.87
CA PRO A 38 5.58 4.74 4.82
C PRO A 38 6.56 4.13 3.81
N THR A 39 7.29 3.10 4.21
CA THR A 39 8.20 2.34 3.38
C THR A 39 8.04 0.86 3.67
N VAL A 40 7.92 0.07 2.61
CA VAL A 40 7.82 -1.39 2.66
C VAL A 40 8.76 -2.00 1.63
N THR A 41 9.29 -3.18 1.92
CA THR A 41 10.21 -3.88 1.01
C THR A 41 9.49 -5.07 0.42
N THR A 42 9.65 -5.30 -0.88
CA THR A 42 9.06 -6.47 -1.54
C THR A 42 9.74 -7.76 -1.12
N GLU A 43 8.93 -8.77 -0.87
CA GLU A 43 9.32 -10.15 -0.59
C GLU A 43 10.01 -10.81 -1.82
N PRO A 44 10.61 -12.01 -1.65
CA PRO A 44 11.26 -12.76 -2.74
C PRO A 44 10.37 -13.03 -3.97
N ASP A 45 9.05 -13.07 -3.77
CA ASP A 45 8.05 -13.23 -4.83
C ASP A 45 7.61 -11.90 -5.48
N GLY A 46 8.29 -10.80 -5.11
CA GLY A 46 8.03 -9.43 -5.54
C GLY A 46 6.73 -8.85 -5.01
N THR A 47 6.06 -9.50 -4.06
CA THR A 47 4.86 -8.97 -3.43
C THR A 47 5.20 -8.14 -2.20
N VAL A 48 4.28 -7.26 -1.82
CA VAL A 48 4.37 -6.52 -0.57
C VAL A 48 2.98 -6.31 0.00
N GLU A 49 2.86 -6.47 1.31
CA GLU A 49 1.64 -6.25 2.05
C GLU A 49 1.69 -4.89 2.75
N ILE A 50 0.61 -4.15 2.60
CA ILE A 50 0.46 -2.78 3.10
C ILE A 50 -0.76 -2.77 4.02
N SER A 51 -0.49 -2.62 5.31
CA SER A 51 -1.53 -2.43 6.33
C SER A 51 -1.94 -0.98 6.38
N VAL A 52 -3.25 -0.73 6.27
CA VAL A 52 -3.85 0.60 6.25
C VAL A 52 -4.91 0.68 7.34
N THR A 53 -4.76 1.57 8.31
CA THR A 53 -5.75 1.81 9.36
C THR A 53 -6.27 3.24 9.27
N SER A 54 -7.52 3.48 9.69
CA SER A 54 -8.04 4.84 9.84
C SER A 54 -9.06 4.90 10.98
N GLN A 55 -9.06 6.02 11.70
CA GLN A 55 -10.09 6.36 12.68
C GLN A 55 -11.21 7.21 12.05
N THR A 56 -11.03 7.62 10.79
CA THR A 56 -12.01 8.44 10.06
C THR A 56 -12.73 7.55 9.06
N ALA A 57 -14.05 7.43 9.18
CA ALA A 57 -14.85 6.78 8.15
C ALA A 57 -14.80 7.60 6.85
N GLY A 58 -14.64 6.92 5.72
CA GLY A 58 -14.43 7.57 4.43
C GLY A 58 -13.57 6.73 3.50
N THR A 59 -13.37 7.25 2.29
CA THR A 59 -12.46 6.63 1.32
C THR A 59 -11.09 7.26 1.45
N SER A 60 -10.07 6.42 1.66
CA SER A 60 -8.66 6.81 1.59
C SER A 60 -8.02 6.25 0.32
N ALA A 61 -7.37 7.09 -0.48
CA ALA A 61 -6.51 6.69 -1.57
C ALA A 61 -5.11 6.34 -1.03
N VAL A 62 -4.71 5.09 -1.22
CA VAL A 62 -3.37 4.60 -0.86
C VAL A 62 -2.54 4.52 -2.13
N THR A 63 -1.46 5.29 -2.17
CA THR A 63 -0.55 5.38 -3.31
C THR A 63 0.78 4.76 -2.96
N ALA A 64 1.14 3.69 -3.65
CA ALA A 64 2.45 3.06 -3.62
C ALA A 64 3.30 3.60 -4.76
N SER A 65 4.57 3.90 -4.49
CA SER A 65 5.51 4.49 -5.42
C SER A 65 6.86 3.80 -5.30
N ILE A 66 7.48 3.51 -6.43
CA ILE A 66 8.80 2.89 -6.52
C ILE A 66 9.52 3.43 -7.75
N ASN A 67 10.70 4.01 -7.56
CA ASN A 67 11.46 4.69 -8.63
C ASN A 67 10.57 5.70 -9.37
N SER A 68 10.22 5.43 -10.64
CA SER A 68 9.32 6.25 -11.47
C SER A 68 7.94 5.61 -11.70
N SER A 69 7.62 4.52 -11.01
CA SER A 69 6.35 3.81 -11.11
C SER A 69 5.48 4.12 -9.91
N THR A 70 4.18 4.35 -10.14
CA THR A 70 3.20 4.61 -9.09
C THR A 70 1.94 3.78 -9.33
N ALA A 71 1.32 3.34 -8.23
CA ALA A 71 0.05 2.63 -8.25
C ALA A 71 -0.80 3.15 -7.09
N SER A 72 -2.08 3.41 -7.34
CA SER A 72 -2.99 3.91 -6.32
C SER A 72 -4.23 3.03 -6.22
N ARG A 73 -4.70 2.82 -4.99
CA ARG A 73 -5.95 2.08 -4.73
C ARG A 73 -6.73 2.71 -3.58
N ASN A 74 -8.03 2.78 -3.77
CA ASN A 74 -8.95 3.29 -2.76
C ASN A 74 -9.29 2.21 -1.74
N VAL A 75 -9.32 2.61 -0.48
CA VAL A 75 -9.73 1.82 0.69
C VAL A 75 -10.88 2.55 1.36
N THR A 76 -12.02 1.89 1.53
CA THR A 76 -13.18 2.50 2.20
C THR A 76 -13.26 1.99 3.63
N PHE A 77 -13.23 2.92 4.57
CA PHE A 77 -13.44 2.67 6.00
C PHE A 77 -14.88 3.03 6.37
N VAL A 78 -15.60 2.09 6.95
CA VAL A 78 -16.98 2.28 7.42
C VAL A 78 -17.01 2.54 8.93
N ALA A 79 -17.96 3.36 9.40
CA ALA A 79 -18.13 3.79 10.79
C ALA A 79 -18.43 2.61 11.71
#